data_AF-A0A2M8Q8Q3-F1
#
_entry.id   AF-A0A2M8Q8Q3-F1
#
_cell.length_a   1.000
_cell.length_b   1.000
_cell.length_c   1.000
_cell.angle_alpha   90.00
_cell.angle_beta   90.00
_cell.angle_gamma   90.00
#
_symmetry.space_group_name_H-M   'P 1'
#
loop_
_entity.id
_entity.type
_entity.pdbx_description
1 polymer ?
#
loop_
_entity_poly.entity_id
_entity_poly.type
_entity_poly.pdbx_seq_one_letter_code
_entity_poly.pdbx_strand_id
1 'polypeptide(L)'
;MAFTINTNIASMQAQEYLRITQEFQSKTISRVTSGLRIVSSGDDAAGLAIANGFRSDQAVLTQGIRNANDGLATLQTIDSGINNISKLLDRARTLATQSASGTFNGNREVLNSEFQSVIAEINRQAQAIGLN
;
A
#
# COMPACT_ATOMS: atom_id res chain seq x y z
N MET A 1 -13.45 16.85 71.06
CA MET A 1 -14.75 17.48 70.73
C MET A 1 -14.95 17.43 69.23
N ALA A 2 -15.83 16.56 68.73
CA ALA A 2 -16.31 16.62 67.34
C ALA A 2 -17.57 15.74 67.17
N PHE A 3 -18.55 15.85 68.07
CA PHE A 3 -19.87 15.24 67.84
C PHE A 3 -20.79 16.30 67.25
N THR A 4 -20.75 16.42 65.92
CA THR A 4 -21.59 17.34 65.14
C THR A 4 -22.71 16.50 64.51
N ILE A 5 -23.96 16.72 64.92
CA ILE A 5 -25.12 15.92 64.46
C ILE A 5 -25.49 16.22 63.00
N ASN A 6 -25.22 17.44 62.54
CA ASN A 6 -25.63 17.89 61.20
C ASN A 6 -24.65 17.51 60.08
N THR A 7 -23.41 17.15 60.39
CA THR A 7 -22.39 16.83 59.37
C THR A 7 -21.57 15.63 59.81
N ASN A 8 -21.75 14.51 59.13
CA ASN A 8 -21.05 13.26 59.42
C ASN A 8 -19.77 13.17 58.58
N ILE A 9 -18.64 13.58 59.17
CA ILE A 9 -17.33 13.59 58.52
C ILE A 9 -16.89 12.19 58.09
N ALA A 10 -17.18 11.14 58.88
CA ALA A 10 -16.83 9.77 58.53
C ALA A 10 -17.61 9.27 57.29
N SER A 11 -18.89 9.64 57.18
CA SER A 11 -19.71 9.33 56.00
C SER A 11 -19.22 10.07 54.75
N MET A 12 -18.87 11.36 54.88
CA MET A 12 -18.29 12.13 53.77
C MET A 12 -16.95 11.55 53.31
N GLN A 13 -16.10 11.12 54.25
CA GLN A 13 -14.82 10.49 53.93
C GLN A 13 -15.02 9.14 53.23
N ALA A 14 -15.96 8.31 53.68
CA ALA A 14 -16.32 7.07 53.02
C ALA A 14 -16.85 7.29 51.59
N GLN A 15 -17.68 8.32 51.38
CA GLN A 15 -18.16 8.70 50.05
C GLN A 15 -17.02 9.17 49.12
N GLU A 16 -16.05 9.92 49.64
CA GLU A 16 -14.88 10.35 48.86
C GLU A 16 -13.99 9.16 48.45
N TYR A 17 -13.73 8.21 49.36
CA TYR A 17 -13.01 6.99 49.01
C TYR A 17 -13.76 6.12 48.00
N LEU A 18 -15.09 6.04 48.09
CA LEU A 18 -15.92 5.35 47.10
C LEU A 18 -15.78 6.02 45.73
N ARG A 19 -15.85 7.36 45.66
CA ARG A 19 -15.69 8.14 44.43
C ARG A 19 -14.33 7.85 43.77
N ILE A 20 -13.25 7.88 44.54
CA ILE A 20 -11.88 7.58 44.05
C ILE A 20 -11.80 6.14 43.50
N THR A 21 -12.36 5.17 44.24
CA THR A 21 -12.37 3.76 43.83
C THR A 21 -13.15 3.55 42.54
N GLN A 22 -14.29 4.22 42.40
CA GLN A 22 -15.13 4.13 41.22
C GLN A 22 -14.49 4.76 39.98
N GLU A 23 -13.76 5.87 40.15
CA GLU A 23 -12.96 6.47 39.08
C GLU A 23 -11.82 5.53 38.63
N PHE A 24 -11.10 4.93 39.58
CA PHE A 24 -10.04 3.95 39.30
C PHE A 24 -10.58 2.71 38.58
N GLN A 25 -11.72 2.18 39.03
CA GLN A 25 -12.38 1.05 38.39
C GLN A 25 -12.78 1.39 36.95
N SER A 26 -13.35 2.57 36.72
CA SER A 26 -13.76 3.02 35.38
C SER A 26 -12.57 3.14 34.43
N LYS A 27 -11.44 3.69 34.88
CA LYS A 27 -10.19 3.74 34.09
C LYS A 27 -9.66 2.34 33.78
N THR A 28 -9.71 1.43 34.74
CA THR A 28 -9.26 0.05 34.56
C THR A 28 -10.11 -0.69 33.52
N ILE A 29 -11.43 -0.56 33.60
CA ILE A 29 -12.36 -1.14 32.63
C ILE A 29 -12.06 -0.58 31.22
N SER A 30 -11.81 0.72 31.08
CA SER A 30 -11.46 1.34 29.80
C SER A 30 -10.16 0.81 29.20
N ARG A 31 -9.13 0.58 30.02
CA ARG A 31 -7.86 -0.05 29.57
C ARG A 31 -8.04 -1.50 29.16
N VAL A 32 -8.79 -2.28 29.94
CA VAL A 32 -9.05 -3.70 29.63
C VAL A 32 -9.88 -3.84 28.35
N THR A 33 -10.92 -3.03 28.18
CA THR A 33 -11.80 -3.08 27.01
C THR A 33 -11.12 -2.59 25.72
N SER A 34 -10.24 -1.59 25.81
CA SER A 34 -9.45 -1.12 24.67
C SER A 34 -8.25 -2.00 24.36
N GLY A 35 -7.76 -2.78 25.35
CA GLY A 35 -6.48 -3.49 25.26
C GLY A 35 -5.26 -2.57 25.24
N LEU A 36 -5.45 -1.25 25.42
CA LEU A 36 -4.39 -0.25 25.37
C LEU A 36 -4.03 0.21 26.78
N ARG A 37 -2.72 0.29 27.06
CA ARG A 37 -2.23 0.84 28.33
C ARG A 37 -2.51 2.35 28.46
N ILE A 38 -2.43 3.07 27.35
CA ILE A 38 -2.66 4.53 27.26
C ILE A 38 -3.93 4.73 26.44
N VAL A 39 -5.00 5.21 27.08
CA VAL A 39 -6.32 5.40 26.44
C VAL A 39 -6.67 6.88 26.26
N SER A 40 -6.13 7.75 27.12
CA SER A 40 -6.34 9.19 27.09
C SER A 40 -5.02 9.95 27.18
N SER A 41 -4.95 11.12 26.54
CA SER A 41 -3.82 12.05 26.64
C SER A 41 -3.60 12.58 28.06
N GLY A 42 -4.64 12.54 28.91
CA GLY A 42 -4.54 12.92 30.32
C GLY A 42 -3.77 11.91 31.20
N ASP A 43 -3.63 10.66 30.76
CA ASP A 43 -2.90 9.62 31.51
C ASP A 43 -1.40 9.63 31.18
N ASP A 44 -1.03 9.81 29.90
CA ASP A 44 0.37 9.87 29.43
C ASP A 44 0.44 10.56 28.05
N ALA A 45 0.57 11.89 28.04
CA ALA A 45 0.60 12.68 26.81
C ALA A 45 1.84 12.40 25.95
N ALA A 46 3.00 12.16 26.57
CA ALA A 46 4.26 11.90 25.84
C ALA A 46 4.27 10.50 25.22
N GLY A 47 3.83 9.49 25.98
CA GLY A 47 3.68 8.13 25.47
C GLY A 47 2.64 8.03 24.35
N LEU A 48 1.52 8.76 24.47
CA LEU A 48 0.51 8.83 23.41
C LEU A 48 1.06 9.52 22.14
N ALA A 49 1.85 10.59 22.28
CA ALA A 49 2.46 11.26 21.13
C ALA A 49 3.42 10.35 20.36
N ILE A 50 4.27 9.59 21.05
CA ILE A 50 5.16 8.60 20.42
C ILE A 50 4.35 7.49 19.75
N ALA A 51 3.33 6.95 20.42
CA ALA A 51 2.47 5.92 19.87
C ALA A 51 1.74 6.39 18.59
N ASN A 52 1.27 7.63 18.56
CA ASN A 52 0.68 8.24 17.37
C ASN A 52 1.71 8.43 16.25
N GLY A 53 2.95 8.79 16.59
CA GLY A 53 4.07 8.83 15.64
C GLY A 53 4.28 7.48 14.95
N PHE A 54 4.45 6.40 15.74
CA PHE A 54 4.59 5.05 15.18
C PHE A 54 3.38 4.60 14.37
N ARG A 55 2.16 4.95 14.79
CA ARG A 55 0.95 4.66 14.02
C ARG A 55 0.93 5.39 12.67
N SER A 56 1.41 6.63 12.63
CA SER A 56 1.56 7.40 11.39
C SER A 56 2.61 6.75 10.48
N ASP A 57 3.79 6.42 11.01
CA ASP A 57 4.85 5.77 10.26
C ASP A 57 4.40 4.43 9.69
N GLN A 58 3.69 3.62 10.48
CA GLN A 58 3.11 2.36 10.01
C GLN A 58 2.15 2.57 8.84
N ALA A 59 1.29 3.59 8.89
CA ALA A 59 0.37 3.91 7.80
C ALA A 59 1.12 4.33 6.53
N VAL A 60 2.15 5.18 6.66
CA VAL A 60 3.01 5.62 5.55
C VAL A 60 3.75 4.44 4.95
N LEU A 61 4.38 3.59 5.76
CA LEU A 61 5.09 2.39 5.30
C LEU A 61 4.15 1.41 4.61
N THR A 62 2.94 1.20 5.15
CA THR A 62 1.93 0.33 4.53
C THR A 62 1.48 0.85 3.17
N GLN A 63 1.35 2.18 3.02
CA GLN A 63 1.09 2.79 1.72
C GLN A 63 2.31 2.66 0.79
N GLY A 64 3.52 2.87 1.31
CA GLY A 64 4.76 2.69 0.54
C GLY A 64 4.93 1.29 -0.03
N ILE A 65 4.61 0.25 0.75
CA ILE A 65 4.61 -1.14 0.29
C ILE A 65 3.59 -1.36 -0.83
N ARG A 66 2.37 -0.80 -0.69
CA ARG A 66 1.36 -0.87 -1.76
C ARG A 66 1.85 -0.19 -3.04
N ASN A 67 2.39 1.02 -2.92
CA ASN A 67 2.96 1.74 -4.06
C ASN A 67 4.11 0.97 -4.74
N ALA A 68 4.97 0.31 -3.95
CA ALA A 68 6.04 -0.53 -4.48
C ALA A 68 5.51 -1.77 -5.21
N ASN A 69 4.48 -2.41 -4.68
CA ASN A 69 3.83 -3.55 -5.34
C ASN A 69 3.13 -3.13 -6.65
N ASP A 70 2.47 -1.98 -6.67
CA ASP A 70 1.87 -1.43 -7.88
C ASP A 70 2.95 -1.13 -8.93
N GLY A 71 4.07 -0.52 -8.51
CA GLY A 71 5.25 -0.31 -9.37
C GLY A 71 5.86 -1.63 -9.89
N LEU A 72 5.90 -2.67 -9.08
CA LEU A 72 6.36 -3.99 -9.52
C LEU A 72 5.41 -4.60 -10.56
N ALA A 73 4.10 -4.49 -10.35
CA ALA A 73 3.09 -5.01 -11.28
C ALA A 73 3.13 -4.29 -12.63
N THR A 74 3.34 -2.96 -12.64
CA THR A 74 3.53 -2.20 -13.89
C THR A 74 4.82 -2.63 -14.60
N LEU A 75 5.93 -2.75 -13.88
CA LEU A 75 7.19 -3.23 -14.45
C LEU A 75 7.07 -4.65 -15.03
N GLN A 76 6.36 -5.56 -14.37
CA GLN A 76 6.11 -6.91 -14.89
C GLN A 76 5.26 -6.89 -16.18
N THR A 77 4.28 -5.99 -16.25
CA THR A 77 3.46 -5.80 -17.45
C THR A 77 4.32 -5.27 -18.60
N ILE A 78 5.19 -4.29 -18.32
CA ILE A 78 6.16 -3.75 -19.28
C ILE A 78 7.12 -4.84 -19.75
N ASP A 79 7.72 -5.61 -18.84
CA ASP A 79 8.65 -6.70 -19.19
C ASP A 79 8.00 -7.78 -20.07
N SER A 80 6.75 -8.15 -19.74
CA SER A 80 5.97 -9.08 -20.56
C SER A 80 5.68 -8.51 -21.96
N GLY A 81 5.38 -7.22 -22.05
CA GLY A 81 5.18 -6.52 -23.32
C GLY A 81 6.46 -6.43 -24.16
N ILE A 82 7.59 -6.06 -23.54
CA ILE A 82 8.91 -6.02 -24.20
C ILE A 82 9.29 -7.40 -24.73
N ASN A 83 9.03 -8.47 -23.98
CA ASN A 83 9.26 -9.84 -24.45
C ASN A 83 8.44 -10.17 -25.71
N ASN A 84 7.20 -9.70 -25.83
CA ASN A 84 6.41 -9.86 -27.05
C ASN A 84 6.95 -9.01 -28.21
N ILE A 85 7.37 -7.77 -27.94
CA ILE A 85 8.04 -6.92 -28.93
C ILE A 85 9.32 -7.59 -29.46
N SER A 86 10.10 -8.23 -28.59
CA SER A 86 11.32 -8.93 -28.99
C SER A 86 11.03 -10.10 -29.95
N LYS A 87 9.96 -10.87 -29.70
CA LYS A 87 9.51 -11.93 -30.62
C LYS A 87 9.06 -11.37 -31.98
N LEU A 88 8.39 -10.22 -31.98
CA LEU A 88 8.00 -9.53 -33.22
C LEU A 88 9.22 -9.02 -34.00
N LEU A 89 10.23 -8.49 -33.31
CA LEU A 89 11.50 -8.09 -33.93
C LEU A 89 12.24 -9.29 -34.55
N ASP A 90 12.23 -10.45 -33.90
CA ASP A 90 12.79 -11.67 -34.48
C ASP A 90 12.01 -12.15 -35.71
N ARG A 91 10.67 -12.01 -35.70
CA ARG A 91 9.85 -12.26 -36.90
C ARG A 91 10.19 -11.28 -38.02
N ALA A 92 10.32 -9.99 -37.73
CA ALA A 92 10.72 -8.96 -38.69
C ALA A 92 12.10 -9.26 -39.29
N ARG A 93 13.08 -9.66 -38.48
CA ARG A 93 14.41 -10.11 -38.93
C ARG A 93 14.33 -11.33 -39.84
N THR A 94 13.44 -12.28 -39.53
CA THR A 94 13.23 -13.48 -40.35
C THR A 94 12.66 -13.11 -41.72
N LEU A 95 11.64 -12.25 -41.75
CA LEU A 95 11.05 -11.75 -43.01
C LEU A 95 12.08 -10.97 -43.85
N ALA A 96 12.91 -10.14 -43.22
CA ALA A 96 13.98 -9.40 -43.88
C ALA A 96 15.02 -10.35 -44.50
N THR A 97 15.48 -11.36 -43.74
CA THR A 97 16.42 -12.37 -44.23
C THR A 97 15.82 -13.21 -45.36
N GLN A 98 14.54 -13.57 -45.25
CA GLN A 98 13.82 -14.31 -46.29
C GLN A 98 13.72 -13.50 -47.59
N SER A 99 13.44 -12.20 -47.50
CA SER A 99 13.42 -11.30 -48.66
C SER A 99 14.83 -11.05 -49.23
N ALA A 100 15.87 -11.07 -48.41
CA ALA A 100 17.26 -10.90 -48.85
C ALA A 100 17.83 -12.15 -49.55
N SER A 101 17.25 -13.34 -49.34
CA SER A 101 17.72 -14.57 -49.97
C SER A 101 17.53 -14.57 -51.49
N GLY A 102 18.59 -14.93 -52.22
CA GLY A 102 18.57 -15.07 -53.69
C GLY A 102 17.80 -16.28 -54.21
N THR A 103 17.48 -17.24 -53.34
CA THR A 103 16.71 -18.46 -53.68
C THR A 103 15.20 -18.30 -53.45
N PHE A 104 14.76 -17.15 -52.94
CA PHE A 104 13.35 -16.88 -52.70
C PHE A 104 12.63 -16.53 -54.01
N ASN A 105 11.78 -17.45 -54.48
CA ASN A 105 10.99 -17.29 -55.71
C ASN A 105 9.57 -16.72 -55.47
N GLY A 106 9.25 -16.29 -54.25
CA GLY A 106 7.94 -15.71 -53.92
C GLY A 106 7.87 -14.19 -54.17
N ASN A 107 6.69 -13.61 -53.93
CA ASN A 107 6.49 -12.16 -54.09
C ASN A 107 7.08 -11.38 -52.89
N ARG A 108 8.09 -10.55 -53.17
CA ARG A 108 8.75 -9.68 -52.17
C ARG A 108 7.82 -8.59 -51.63
N GLU A 109 6.81 -8.17 -52.39
CA GLU A 109 5.81 -7.19 -51.92
C GLU A 109 4.96 -7.74 -50.78
N VAL A 110 4.63 -9.04 -50.81
CA VAL A 110 3.87 -9.69 -49.73
C VAL A 110 4.69 -9.75 -48.44
N LEU A 111 5.97 -10.10 -48.54
CA LEU A 111 6.89 -10.07 -47.39
C LEU A 111 7.04 -8.66 -46.81
N ASN A 112 7.12 -7.64 -47.68
CA ASN A 112 7.18 -6.25 -47.24
C ASN A 112 5.87 -5.81 -46.55
N SER A 113 4.71 -6.22 -47.06
CA SER A 113 3.43 -5.96 -46.40
C SER A 113 3.35 -6.62 -45.02
N GLU A 114 3.83 -7.86 -44.88
CA GLU A 114 3.87 -8.53 -43.58
C GLU A 114 4.86 -7.84 -42.63
N PHE A 115 6.03 -7.43 -43.13
CA PHE A 115 7.01 -6.67 -42.36
C PHE A 115 6.43 -5.35 -41.84
N GLN A 116 5.74 -4.57 -42.67
CA GLN A 116 5.08 -3.34 -42.26
C GLN A 116 4.00 -3.58 -41.19
N SER A 117 3.24 -4.68 -41.32
CA SER A 117 2.26 -5.10 -40.32
C SER A 117 2.93 -5.40 -38.96
N VAL A 118 4.07 -6.10 -38.97
CA VAL A 118 4.84 -6.39 -37.76
C VAL A 118 5.37 -5.12 -37.11
N ILE A 119 5.85 -4.14 -37.89
CA ILE A 119 6.29 -2.84 -37.35
C ILE A 119 5.11 -2.06 -36.74
N ALA A 120 3.94 -2.07 -37.38
CA ALA A 120 2.74 -1.45 -36.84
C ALA A 120 2.29 -2.12 -35.52
N GLU A 121 2.38 -3.45 -35.45
CA GLU A 121 2.12 -4.23 -34.24
C GLU A 121 3.08 -3.85 -33.11
N ILE A 122 4.38 -3.74 -33.38
CA ILE A 122 5.39 -3.31 -32.40
C ILE A 122 5.04 -1.93 -31.85
N ASN A 123 4.71 -0.96 -32.71
CA ASN A 123 4.32 0.38 -32.29
C ASN A 123 3.06 0.37 -31.42
N ARG A 124 2.07 -0.48 -31.75
CA ARG A 124 0.86 -0.62 -30.93
C ARG A 124 1.16 -1.24 -29.56
N GLN A 125 2.01 -2.27 -29.50
CA GLN A 125 2.41 -2.91 -28.23
C GLN A 125 3.20 -1.94 -27.35
N ALA A 126 4.12 -1.16 -27.94
CA ALA A 126 4.89 -0.14 -27.24
C ALA A 126 3.98 0.96 -26.62
N GLN A 127 2.96 1.39 -27.37
CA GLN A 127 1.94 2.32 -26.85
C GLN A 127 1.12 1.71 -25.71
N ALA A 128 0.72 0.45 -25.84
CA ALA A 128 -0.10 -0.24 -24.85
C ALA A 128 0.61 -0.41 -23.49
N ILE A 129 1.95 -0.54 -23.49
CA ILE A 129 2.75 -0.64 -22.26
C ILE A 129 3.34 0.71 -21.80
N GLY A 130 2.97 1.83 -22.43
CA GLY A 130 3.33 3.17 -21.98
C GLY A 130 4.79 3.57 -22.25
N LEU A 131 5.43 3.03 -23.30
CA LEU A 131 6.80 3.39 -23.71
C LEU A 131 6.88 4.62 -24.65
N ASN A 132 5.77 5.34 -24.87
CA ASN A 132 5.68 6.51 -25.77
C ASN A 132 5.39 7.80 -24.98
#